data_AF-A0A933YGF9-F1
#
_entry.id   AF-A0A933YGF9-F1
#
_cell.length_a   1.000
_cell.length_b   1.000
_cell.length_c   1.000
_cell.angle_alpha   90.00
_cell.angle_beta   90.00
_cell.angle_gamma   90.00
#
_symmetry.space_group_name_H-M   'P 1'
#
loop_
_entity.id
_entity.type
_entity.pdbx_description
1 polymer ?
#
loop_
_entity_poly.entity_id
_entity_poly.type
_entity_poly.pdbx_seq_one_letter_code
_entity_poly.pdbx_strand_id
1 'polypeptide(L)'
;MKNAEIHLSEIGKIVGQDWRAIPSHYSNVSLDAFQVMPNHLHGIITINDRVSRDMTPSCPTMNKCERRFGQPISGSVSSIIGAYKSGVTIKSRNTGFSGKSIWQSRFYDHIIRSDFDLYMIQQYIELNPLIWEYDIDNPEAKSISFAEFEELLVKKFGITGQALYMVLDSKKMSRVRVI
;
A
#
# COMPACT_ATOMS: atom_id res chain seq x y z
N MET A 1 6.57 -20.04 19.08
CA MET A 1 6.03 -19.67 17.75
C MET A 1 7.12 -18.92 17.02
N LYS A 2 7.60 -19.40 15.87
CA LYS A 2 8.45 -18.57 15.00
C LYS A 2 7.48 -17.74 14.17
N ASN A 3 7.34 -16.46 14.49
CA ASN A 3 6.61 -15.52 13.66
C ASN A 3 7.25 -15.53 12.28
N ALA A 4 6.43 -15.47 11.22
CA ALA A 4 6.95 -15.15 9.90
C ALA A 4 7.47 -13.70 9.97
N GLU A 5 8.75 -13.53 10.27
CA GLU A 5 9.38 -12.22 10.39
C GLU A 5 9.71 -11.72 8.98
N ILE A 6 8.97 -10.70 8.54
CA ILE A 6 9.34 -9.96 7.34
C ILE A 6 10.60 -9.15 7.66
N HIS A 7 11.75 -9.65 7.23
CA HIS A 7 13.01 -8.93 7.35
C HIS A 7 13.12 -7.87 6.26
N LEU A 8 12.88 -6.61 6.63
CA LEU A 8 13.00 -5.49 5.71
C LEU A 8 14.46 -5.17 5.39
N SER A 9 14.74 -5.00 4.10
CA SER A 9 15.98 -4.41 3.62
C SER A 9 16.10 -2.95 4.08
N GLU A 10 17.27 -2.34 3.91
CA GLU A 10 17.47 -0.91 4.17
C GLU A 10 16.47 -0.06 3.37
N ILE A 11 16.24 -0.40 2.10
CA ILE A 11 15.23 0.24 1.25
C ILE A 11 13.82 0.04 1.82
N GLY A 12 13.48 -1.17 2.28
CA GLY A 12 12.19 -1.45 2.93
C GLY A 12 11.95 -0.59 4.17
N LYS A 13 13.00 -0.27 4.93
CA LYS A 13 12.93 0.66 6.07
C LYS A 13 12.63 2.08 5.59
N ILE A 14 13.29 2.56 4.53
CA ILE A 14 13.04 3.88 3.93
C ILE A 14 11.59 3.96 3.43
N VAL A 15 11.13 2.95 2.71
CA VAL A 15 9.73 2.81 2.25
C VAL A 15 8.76 3.02 3.41
N GLY A 16 8.94 2.29 4.52
CA GLY A 16 8.07 2.43 5.68
C GLY A 16 8.20 3.76 6.42
N GLN A 17 9.38 4.38 6.44
CA GLN A 17 9.58 5.70 7.05
C GLN A 17 8.93 6.81 6.23
N ASP A 18 9.14 6.81 4.92
CA ASP A 18 8.59 7.81 4.00
C ASP A 18 7.07 7.68 3.89
N TRP A 19 6.52 6.47 3.98
CA TRP A 19 5.07 6.27 4.03
C TRP A 19 4.49 7.01 5.23
N ARG A 20 5.04 6.79 6.43
CA ARG A 20 4.62 7.49 7.67
C ARG A 20 4.80 9.00 7.61
N ALA A 21 5.72 9.50 6.78
CA ALA A 21 5.95 10.93 6.63
C ALA A 21 4.92 11.63 5.73
N ILE A 22 4.09 10.91 4.97
CA ILE A 22 3.11 11.49 4.04
C ILE A 22 2.23 12.58 4.70
N PRO A 23 1.62 12.38 5.89
CA PRO A 23 0.81 13.42 6.55
C PRO A 23 1.58 14.71 6.90
N SER A 24 2.90 14.65 7.06
CA SER A 24 3.72 15.84 7.31
C SER A 24 3.90 16.71 6.05
N HIS A 25 3.73 16.11 4.87
CA HIS A 25 3.80 16.79 3.58
C HIS A 25 2.42 17.21 3.05
N TYR A 26 1.37 16.49 3.46
CA TYR A 26 -0.01 16.70 3.02
C TYR A 26 -0.93 16.76 4.24
N SER A 27 -1.24 17.97 4.72
CA SER A 27 -2.05 18.18 5.94
C SER A 27 -3.48 17.65 5.83
N ASN A 28 -3.96 17.41 4.61
CA ASN A 28 -5.27 16.84 4.33
C ASN A 28 -5.27 15.32 4.23
N VAL A 29 -4.12 14.69 4.45
CA VAL A 29 -3.95 13.24 4.36
C VAL A 29 -3.76 12.65 5.74
N SER A 30 -4.51 11.59 6.03
CA SER A 30 -4.23 10.68 7.14
C SER A 30 -3.93 9.28 6.62
N LEU A 31 -3.20 8.52 7.42
CA LEU A 31 -2.87 7.12 7.13
C LEU A 31 -3.61 6.21 8.10
N ASP A 32 -3.92 5.03 7.62
CA ASP A 32 -4.46 3.92 8.41
C ASP A 32 -3.51 2.72 8.25
N ALA A 33 -4.00 1.48 8.37
CA ALA A 33 -3.19 0.26 8.29
C ALA A 33 -2.33 0.23 7.03
N PHE A 34 -1.06 -0.14 7.21
CA PHE A 34 -0.13 -0.38 6.12
C PHE A 34 0.89 -1.45 6.51
N GLN A 35 1.40 -2.15 5.51
CA GLN A 35 2.40 -3.20 5.67
C GLN A 35 3.39 -3.12 4.51
N VAL A 36 4.68 -3.05 4.88
CA VAL A 36 5.78 -3.19 3.91
C VAL A 36 6.10 -4.67 3.77
N MET A 37 6.00 -5.17 2.54
CA MET A 37 6.39 -6.52 2.16
C MET A 37 7.71 -6.45 1.35
N PRO A 38 8.42 -7.56 1.16
CA PRO A 38 9.71 -7.54 0.47
C PRO A 38 9.66 -6.97 -0.96
N ASN A 39 8.52 -7.11 -1.66
CA ASN A 39 8.35 -6.68 -3.06
C ASN A 39 7.24 -5.63 -3.28
N HIS A 40 6.40 -5.35 -2.28
CA HIS A 40 5.31 -4.39 -2.40
C HIS A 40 4.98 -3.72 -1.06
N LEU A 41 4.12 -2.70 -1.10
CA LEU A 41 3.54 -2.09 0.08
C LEU A 41 2.02 -2.13 -0.08
N HIS A 42 1.31 -2.54 0.96
CA HIS A 42 -0.11 -2.28 1.11
C HIS A 42 -0.31 -1.15 2.11
N GLY A 43 -1.24 -0.24 1.83
CA GLY A 43 -1.51 0.86 2.75
C GLY A 43 -2.83 1.54 2.43
N ILE A 44 -3.48 2.00 3.48
CA ILE A 44 -4.71 2.79 3.41
C ILE A 44 -4.35 4.26 3.61
N ILE A 45 -4.89 5.09 2.73
CA ILE A 45 -4.75 6.55 2.77
C ILE A 45 -6.15 7.17 2.75
N THR A 46 -6.37 8.15 3.61
CA THR A 46 -7.60 8.96 3.62
C THR A 46 -7.24 10.36 3.21
N ILE A 47 -7.91 10.88 2.18
CA ILE A 47 -7.77 12.26 1.71
C ILE A 47 -9.01 13.02 2.14
N ASN A 48 -8.84 13.92 3.10
CA ASN A 48 -9.91 14.74 3.64
C ASN A 48 -10.06 16.01 2.79
N ASP A 49 -11.12 16.07 1.98
CA ASP A 49 -11.46 17.24 1.14
C ASP A 49 -11.78 18.53 1.94
N ARG A 50 -11.75 18.47 3.28
CA ARG A 50 -12.08 19.60 4.15
C ARG A 50 -10.92 20.56 4.42
N VAL A 51 -9.70 20.22 4.03
CA VAL A 51 -8.60 21.20 4.05
C VAL A 51 -8.66 22.00 2.76
N SER A 52 -9.52 23.02 2.81
CA SER A 52 -9.39 24.26 2.08
C SER A 52 -9.18 24.12 0.56
N ARG A 53 -10.30 24.20 -0.18
CA ARG A 53 -10.31 24.91 -1.47
C ARG A 53 -9.71 26.34 -1.36
N ASP A 54 -9.50 26.82 -0.14
CA ASP A 54 -8.96 28.12 0.24
C ASP A 54 -7.49 28.12 0.67
N MET A 55 -6.75 26.99 0.59
CA MET A 55 -5.29 26.96 0.78
C MET A 55 -4.61 26.47 -0.50
N THR A 56 -4.85 27.19 -1.59
CA THR A 56 -3.81 27.32 -2.59
C THR A 56 -2.67 28.12 -1.95
N PRO A 57 -1.39 27.73 -2.12
CA PRO A 57 -0.30 28.70 -1.98
C PRO A 57 -0.66 29.86 -2.89
N SER A 58 -0.73 31.09 -2.38
CA SER A 58 -1.11 32.27 -3.14
C SER A 58 -0.38 32.33 -4.49
N CYS A 59 -1.06 31.89 -5.55
CA CYS A 59 -0.80 32.37 -6.90
C CYS A 59 -1.73 33.57 -7.06
N PRO A 60 -1.19 34.80 -7.05
CA PRO A 60 -2.00 35.99 -7.18
C PRO A 60 -2.36 36.14 -8.65
N THR A 61 -3.43 35.51 -9.10
CA THR A 61 -4.19 35.99 -10.27
C THR A 61 -5.51 35.25 -10.35
N MET A 62 -6.60 36.02 -10.27
CA MET A 62 -7.92 35.62 -10.75
C MET A 62 -7.85 35.36 -12.26
N ASN A 63 -7.38 34.19 -12.64
CA ASN A 63 -7.60 33.62 -13.95
C ASN A 63 -7.87 32.14 -13.71
N LYS A 64 -9.11 31.73 -14.01
CA LYS A 64 -9.57 30.34 -14.02
C LYS A 64 -8.47 29.48 -14.67
N CYS A 65 -7.70 28.72 -13.87
CA CYS A 65 -6.76 27.76 -14.42
C CYS A 65 -7.57 26.70 -15.16
N GLU A 66 -7.70 26.85 -16.47
CA GLU A 66 -8.20 25.78 -17.32
C GLU A 66 -7.28 24.57 -17.13
N ARG A 67 -7.82 23.53 -16.50
CA ARG A 67 -7.10 22.27 -16.29
C ARG A 67 -6.74 21.71 -17.67
N ARG A 68 -5.45 21.58 -17.96
CA ARG A 68 -5.01 20.87 -19.16
C ARG A 68 -5.05 19.37 -18.89
N PHE A 69 -5.64 18.61 -19.81
CA PHE A 69 -5.62 17.15 -19.76
C PHE A 69 -4.16 16.67 -19.65
N GLY A 70 -3.86 15.84 -18.65
CA GLY A 70 -2.51 15.32 -18.39
C GLY A 70 -1.68 16.09 -17.35
N GLN A 71 -2.13 17.23 -16.82
CA GLN A 71 -1.43 17.88 -15.70
C GLN A 71 -1.71 17.17 -14.36
N PRO A 72 -0.67 16.89 -13.54
CA PRO A 72 -0.86 16.34 -12.19
C PRO A 72 -1.72 17.25 -11.33
N ILE A 73 -2.72 16.67 -10.66
CA ILE A 73 -3.58 17.40 -9.73
C ILE A 73 -2.92 17.37 -8.36
N SER A 74 -2.51 18.53 -7.83
CA SER A 74 -1.95 18.61 -6.48
C SER A 74 -2.93 18.04 -5.46
N GLY A 75 -2.43 17.21 -4.53
CA GLY A 75 -3.24 16.55 -3.51
C GLY A 75 -4.07 15.34 -4.00
N SER A 76 -4.00 14.96 -5.27
CA SER A 76 -4.59 13.69 -5.74
C SER A 76 -3.76 12.49 -5.27
N VAL A 77 -4.39 11.32 -5.20
CA VAL A 77 -3.71 10.04 -4.89
C VAL A 77 -2.48 9.86 -5.79
N SER A 78 -2.63 10.03 -7.11
CA SER A 78 -1.53 9.85 -8.06
C SER A 78 -0.36 10.80 -7.81
N SER A 79 -0.63 12.06 -7.46
CA SER A 79 0.42 13.04 -7.16
C SER A 79 1.13 12.75 -5.84
N ILE A 80 0.38 12.35 -4.80
CA ILE A 80 0.93 11.96 -3.50
C ILE A 80 1.82 10.73 -3.66
N ILE A 81 1.32 9.67 -4.33
CA ILE A 81 2.08 8.44 -4.56
C ILE A 81 3.28 8.70 -5.47
N GLY A 82 3.17 9.59 -6.46
CA GLY A 82 4.29 10.00 -7.30
C GLY A 82 5.41 10.69 -6.51
N ALA A 83 5.06 11.63 -5.65
CA ALA A 83 6.01 12.31 -4.76
C ALA A 83 6.65 11.33 -3.77
N TYR A 84 5.86 10.43 -3.18
CA TYR A 84 6.33 9.36 -2.30
C TYR A 84 7.35 8.45 -3.01
N LYS A 85 7.01 7.90 -4.18
CA LYS A 85 7.91 7.04 -4.97
C LYS A 85 9.21 7.76 -5.32
N SER A 86 9.13 9.05 -5.66
CA SER A 86 10.30 9.88 -5.96
C SER A 86 11.21 10.07 -4.73
N GLY A 87 10.63 10.43 -3.58
CA GLY A 87 11.36 10.63 -2.33
C GLY A 87 12.12 9.38 -1.88
N VAL A 88 11.45 8.23 -1.89
CA VAL A 88 12.10 6.95 -1.57
C VAL A 88 13.22 6.62 -2.56
N THR A 89 13.03 6.88 -3.86
CA THR A 89 14.07 6.64 -4.87
C THR A 89 15.33 7.46 -4.58
N ILE A 90 15.15 8.74 -4.23
CA ILE A 90 16.27 9.64 -3.89
C ILE A 90 17.00 9.12 -2.64
N LYS A 91 16.28 8.80 -1.57
CA LYS A 91 16.87 8.29 -0.33
C LYS A 91 17.57 6.94 -0.54
N SER A 92 16.99 6.05 -1.34
CA SER A 92 17.58 4.74 -1.68
C SER A 92 18.88 4.90 -2.46
N ARG A 93 18.96 5.84 -3.40
CA ARG A 93 20.23 6.12 -4.11
C ARG A 93 21.32 6.61 -3.17
N ASN A 94 20.96 7.37 -2.13
CA ASN A 94 21.91 7.83 -1.12
C ASN A 94 22.43 6.70 -0.22
N THR A 95 21.78 5.54 -0.15
CA THR A 95 22.30 4.34 0.52
C THR A 95 23.21 3.49 -0.38
N GLY A 96 23.50 3.95 -1.60
CA GLY A 96 24.31 3.23 -2.57
C GLY A 96 23.55 2.26 -3.47
N PHE A 97 22.20 2.28 -3.45
CA PHE A 97 21.42 1.48 -4.39
C PHE A 97 21.67 1.91 -5.84
N SER A 98 22.17 0.98 -6.65
CA SER A 98 22.53 1.19 -8.06
C SER A 98 21.58 0.50 -9.06
N GLY A 99 20.50 -0.10 -8.57
CA GLY A 99 19.50 -0.74 -9.45
C GLY A 99 18.73 0.27 -10.32
N LYS A 100 18.16 -0.22 -11.43
CA LYS A 100 17.43 0.62 -12.40
C LYS A 100 16.20 1.32 -11.80
N SER A 101 15.38 0.57 -11.07
CA SER A 101 14.18 1.07 -10.39
C SER A 101 13.84 0.17 -9.21
N ILE A 102 13.37 0.75 -8.12
CA ILE A 102 12.75 0.03 -6.99
C ILE A 102 11.23 -0.17 -7.19
N TRP A 103 10.62 0.59 -8.10
CA TRP A 103 9.18 0.63 -8.28
C TRP A 103 8.74 0.02 -9.60
N GLN A 104 7.57 -0.61 -9.56
CA GLN A 104 6.74 -0.79 -10.75
C GLN A 104 6.14 0.55 -11.19
N SER A 105 5.86 0.68 -12.50
CA SER A 105 5.42 1.94 -13.12
C SER A 105 4.06 2.42 -12.61
N ARG A 106 3.13 1.49 -12.35
CA ARG A 106 1.79 1.78 -11.85
C ARG A 106 1.65 1.42 -10.38
N PHE A 107 0.50 1.70 -9.82
CA PHE A 107 0.08 1.23 -8.50
C PHE A 107 -1.41 0.88 -8.60
N TYR A 108 -1.84 -0.01 -7.73
CA TYR A 108 -3.26 -0.33 -7.57
C TYR A 108 -3.88 0.58 -6.52
N ASP A 109 -5.07 1.08 -6.81
CA ASP A 109 -5.90 1.83 -5.87
C ASP A 109 -7.34 1.30 -5.87
N HIS A 110 -7.97 1.37 -4.70
CA HIS A 110 -9.34 0.97 -4.48
C HIS A 110 -10.03 1.96 -3.54
N ILE A 111 -11.22 2.44 -3.91
CA ILE A 111 -12.01 3.33 -3.05
C ILE A 111 -12.78 2.48 -2.05
N ILE A 112 -12.44 2.61 -0.77
CA ILE A 112 -13.14 2.00 0.35
C ILE A 112 -14.43 2.78 0.61
N ARG A 113 -15.59 2.11 0.58
CA ARG A 113 -16.91 2.77 0.58
C ARG A 113 -17.75 2.51 1.82
N SER A 114 -17.34 1.58 2.68
CA SER A 114 -18.05 1.25 3.91
C SER A 114 -17.07 0.92 5.04
N ASP A 115 -17.54 1.06 6.28
CA ASP A 115 -16.76 0.68 7.47
C ASP A 115 -16.44 -0.82 7.48
N PHE A 116 -17.34 -1.63 6.91
CA PHE A 116 -17.11 -3.05 6.73
C PHE A 116 -15.94 -3.30 5.77
N ASP A 117 -15.91 -2.65 4.61
CA ASP A 117 -14.79 -2.77 3.67
C ASP A 117 -13.47 -2.27 4.28
N LEU A 118 -13.53 -1.17 5.05
CA LEU A 118 -12.38 -0.63 5.75
C LEU A 118 -11.80 -1.65 6.73
N TYR A 119 -12.65 -2.17 7.62
CA TYR A 119 -12.26 -3.21 8.57
C TYR A 119 -11.65 -4.41 7.86
N MET A 120 -12.26 -4.85 6.76
CA MET A 120 -11.80 -6.01 6.02
C MET A 120 -10.41 -5.79 5.41
N ILE A 121 -10.17 -4.61 4.84
CA ILE A 121 -8.86 -4.28 4.25
C ILE A 121 -7.79 -4.11 5.34
N GLN A 122 -8.13 -3.49 6.48
CA GLN A 122 -7.22 -3.39 7.62
C GLN A 122 -6.75 -4.78 8.08
N GLN A 123 -7.70 -5.71 8.28
CA GLN A 123 -7.39 -7.09 8.68
C GLN A 123 -6.53 -7.82 7.64
N TYR A 124 -6.83 -7.66 6.35
CA TYR A 124 -5.99 -8.24 5.30
C TYR A 124 -4.54 -7.72 5.36
N ILE A 125 -4.35 -6.41 5.51
CA ILE A 125 -3.02 -5.79 5.59
C ILE A 125 -2.23 -6.34 6.78
N GLU A 126 -2.86 -6.43 7.95
CA GLU A 126 -2.25 -6.92 9.19
C GLU A 126 -1.87 -8.40 9.12
N LEU A 127 -2.69 -9.22 8.46
CA LEU A 127 -2.48 -10.67 8.36
C LEU A 127 -1.51 -11.07 7.24
N ASN A 128 -1.28 -10.20 6.25
CA ASN A 128 -0.46 -10.52 5.08
C ASN A 128 0.95 -11.05 5.39
N PRO A 129 1.69 -10.51 6.39
CA PRO A 129 2.99 -11.06 6.80
C PRO A 129 2.96 -12.55 7.18
N LEU A 130 1.87 -13.00 7.82
CA LEU A 130 1.75 -14.38 8.30
C LEU A 130 1.67 -15.39 7.15
N ILE A 131 1.13 -14.97 6.01
CA ILE A 131 0.86 -15.84 4.87
C ILE A 131 1.86 -15.66 3.73
N TRP A 132 2.88 -14.80 3.90
CA TRP A 132 3.87 -14.46 2.87
C TRP A 132 4.55 -15.68 2.24
N GLU A 133 4.84 -16.72 3.02
CA GLU A 133 5.45 -17.96 2.53
C GLU A 133 4.59 -18.69 1.47
N TYR A 134 3.30 -18.35 1.37
CA TYR A 134 2.32 -18.97 0.48
C TYR A 134 1.69 -17.94 -0.47
N ASP A 135 2.15 -16.70 -0.42
CA ASP A 135 1.63 -15.61 -1.23
C ASP A 135 2.06 -15.79 -2.69
N ILE A 136 1.13 -15.66 -3.63
CA ILE A 136 1.43 -15.77 -5.07
C ILE A 136 2.44 -14.71 -5.54
N ASP A 137 2.48 -13.57 -4.86
CA ASP A 137 3.42 -12.50 -5.17
C ASP A 137 4.81 -12.78 -4.60
N ASN A 138 4.97 -13.79 -3.74
CA ASN A 138 6.27 -14.24 -3.29
C ASN A 138 6.92 -15.13 -4.37
N PRO A 139 8.07 -14.75 -4.94
CA PRO A 139 8.76 -15.59 -5.94
C PRO A 139 9.24 -16.92 -5.37
N GLU A 140 9.35 -17.03 -4.05
CA GLU A 140 9.76 -18.24 -3.32
C GLU A 140 8.55 -18.94 -2.65
N ALA A 141 7.32 -18.65 -3.11
CA ALA A 141 6.11 -19.19 -2.53
C ALA A 141 6.09 -20.72 -2.52
N LYS A 142 5.68 -21.29 -1.39
CA LYS A 142 5.37 -22.72 -1.29
C LYS A 142 4.05 -22.98 -2.01
N SER A 143 4.11 -23.81 -3.05
CA SER A 143 2.90 -24.27 -3.74
C SER A 143 2.13 -25.23 -2.84
N ILE A 144 0.91 -24.86 -2.49
CA ILE A 144 -0.05 -25.69 -1.76
C ILE A 144 -1.42 -25.55 -2.42
N SER A 145 -2.26 -26.57 -2.28
CA SER A 145 -3.64 -26.49 -2.72
C SER A 145 -4.44 -25.48 -1.88
N PHE A 146 -5.56 -25.01 -2.43
CA PHE A 146 -6.44 -24.08 -1.71
C PHE A 146 -6.97 -24.68 -0.40
N ALA A 147 -7.27 -25.98 -0.39
CA ALA A 147 -7.72 -26.68 0.81
C ALA A 147 -6.63 -26.75 1.89
N GLU A 148 -5.38 -27.06 1.49
CA GLU A 148 -4.23 -27.03 2.40
C GLU A 148 -3.95 -25.62 2.93
N PHE A 149 -4.14 -24.59 2.10
CA PHE A 149 -3.99 -23.19 2.52
C PHE A 149 -5.06 -22.80 3.54
N GLU A 150 -6.33 -23.12 3.29
CA GLU A 150 -7.41 -22.90 4.25
C GLU A 150 -7.15 -23.61 5.58
N GLU A 151 -6.76 -24.89 5.53
CA GLU A 151 -6.42 -25.66 6.72
C GLU A 151 -5.23 -25.06 7.49
N LEU A 152 -4.21 -24.59 6.77
CA LEU A 152 -3.05 -23.90 7.35
C LEU A 152 -3.47 -22.63 8.09
N LEU A 153 -4.31 -21.79 7.49
CA LEU A 153 -4.80 -20.55 8.10
C LEU A 153 -5.51 -20.84 9.43
N VAL A 154 -6.38 -21.85 9.45
CA VAL A 154 -7.10 -22.26 10.65
C VAL A 154 -6.17 -22.88 11.69
N LYS A 155 -5.40 -23.91 11.32
CA LYS A 155 -4.66 -24.74 12.29
C LYS A 155 -3.37 -24.11 12.77
N LYS A 156 -2.62 -23.43 11.88
CA LYS A 156 -1.31 -22.85 12.21
C LYS A 156 -1.43 -21.43 12.75
N PHE A 157 -2.34 -20.64 12.18
CA PHE A 157 -2.48 -19.22 12.52
C PHE A 157 -3.73 -18.89 13.33
N GLY A 158 -4.64 -19.85 13.55
CA GLY A 158 -5.87 -19.63 14.31
C GLY A 158 -6.86 -18.70 13.61
N ILE A 159 -6.68 -18.45 12.30
CA ILE A 159 -7.52 -17.54 11.52
C ILE A 159 -8.83 -18.27 11.19
N THR A 160 -9.95 -17.71 11.65
CA THR A 160 -11.28 -18.32 11.49
C THR A 160 -12.33 -17.27 11.10
N GLY A 161 -13.53 -17.74 10.75
CA GLY A 161 -14.68 -16.88 10.47
C GLY A 161 -14.40 -15.87 9.36
N GLN A 162 -14.70 -14.61 9.63
CA GLN A 162 -14.60 -13.55 8.64
C GLN A 162 -13.15 -13.27 8.20
N ALA A 163 -12.17 -13.38 9.11
CA ALA A 163 -10.75 -13.23 8.78
C ALA A 163 -10.24 -14.33 7.83
N LEU A 164 -10.75 -15.56 7.98
CA LEU A 164 -10.45 -16.65 7.06
C LEU A 164 -11.03 -16.36 5.68
N TYR A 165 -12.31 -16.00 5.62
CA TYR A 165 -12.95 -15.63 4.35
C TYR A 165 -12.18 -14.51 3.63
N MET A 166 -11.73 -13.48 4.35
CA MET A 166 -10.94 -12.38 3.78
C MET A 166 -9.67 -12.83 3.06
N VAL A 167 -8.84 -13.59 3.76
CA VAL A 167 -7.56 -14.06 3.22
C VAL A 167 -7.81 -14.96 2.01
N LEU A 168 -8.86 -15.78 2.05
CA LEU A 168 -9.21 -16.67 0.95
C LEU A 168 -9.80 -15.93 -0.24
N ASP A 169 -10.65 -14.92 -0.02
CA ASP A 169 -11.33 -14.16 -1.07
C ASP A 169 -10.36 -13.21 -1.80
N SER A 170 -9.48 -12.52 -1.06
CA SER A 170 -8.45 -11.66 -1.65
C SER A 170 -7.47 -12.46 -2.53
N LYS A 171 -7.12 -13.70 -2.11
CA LYS A 171 -6.26 -14.60 -2.88
C LYS A 171 -7.00 -15.38 -3.98
N LYS A 172 -8.32 -15.52 -3.91
CA LYS A 172 -9.15 -15.95 -5.05
C LYS A 172 -9.19 -14.86 -6.11
N MET A 173 -9.35 -13.60 -5.70
CA MET A 173 -9.33 -12.44 -6.60
C MET A 173 -7.96 -12.25 -7.25
N SER A 174 -6.85 -12.60 -6.59
CA SER A 174 -5.50 -12.53 -7.21
C SER A 174 -5.22 -13.59 -8.30
N ARG A 175 -6.10 -14.58 -8.52
CA ARG A 175 -6.10 -15.36 -9.78
C ARG A 175 -6.49 -14.50 -11.00
N VAL A 176 -7.15 -13.37 -10.76
CA VAL A 176 -7.34 -12.28 -11.72
C VAL A 176 -6.28 -11.23 -11.40
N ARG A 177 -5.13 -11.33 -12.10
CA ARG A 177 -3.95 -10.47 -11.91
C ARG A 177 -4.34 -8.99 -11.75
N VAL A 178 -3.88 -8.36 -10.68
CA VAL A 178 -3.60 -6.93 -10.68
C VAL A 178 -2.26 -6.72 -9.96
N ILE A 179 -1.26 -6.41 -10.78
CA ILE A 179 0.15 -6.20 -10.44
C ILE A 179 0.32 -4.79 -9.87
#